data_AF-A0A9E3FLN3-F1
#
_entry.id   AF-A0A9E3FLN3-F1
#
_cell.length_a   1.000
_cell.length_b   1.000
_cell.length_c   1.000
_cell.angle_alpha   90.00
_cell.angle_beta   90.00
_cell.angle_gamma   90.00
#
_symmetry.space_group_name_H-M   'P 1'
#
loop_
_entity.id
_entity.type
_entity.pdbx_description
1 polymer ?
#
loop_
_entity_poly.entity_id
_entity_poly.type
_entity_poly.pdbx_seq_one_letter_code
_entity_poly.pdbx_strand_id
1 'polypeptide(L)'
;MRSCTLDTNCLIAIDEARPEAAAVRLLADADEAGKARAAVVAISASEKQQGGGHIQNIAEFHARMAELGLGHLDALKPMGYWDVTLYDWSLSVDDPAMEELEQKIHAALFPDVAFSWADYCRANGLDPASTPTGKWRNCKCDVQAIWAHIYGQRDVFVTSDRNFHVATKKATLIGLGARYIEYPNDAVSLL
;
A
#
# COMPACT_ATOMS: atom_id res chain seq x y z
N MET A 1 13.35 -2.29 -17.94
CA MET A 1 12.16 -3.08 -17.58
C MET A 1 11.41 -2.29 -16.53
N ARG A 2 10.13 -2.00 -16.74
CA ARG A 2 9.36 -1.15 -15.82
C ARG A 2 8.92 -1.97 -14.60
N SER A 3 8.94 -1.33 -13.44
CA SER A 3 8.49 -1.92 -12.18
C SER A 3 7.20 -1.29 -11.71
N CYS A 4 6.24 -2.10 -11.27
CA CYS A 4 5.00 -1.63 -10.70
C CYS A 4 4.78 -2.19 -9.29
N THR A 5 3.95 -1.46 -8.55
CA THR A 5 3.48 -1.83 -7.21
C THR A 5 1.96 -1.88 -7.25
N LEU A 6 1.39 -3.03 -6.89
CA LEU A 6 -0.03 -3.26 -6.73
C LEU A 6 -0.42 -2.95 -5.28
N ASP A 7 -1.27 -1.94 -5.09
CA ASP A 7 -1.81 -1.59 -3.78
C ASP A 7 -2.90 -2.56 -3.30
N THR A 8 -3.47 -2.35 -2.11
CA THR A 8 -4.52 -3.22 -1.61
C THR A 8 -5.78 -3.20 -2.48
N ASN A 9 -6.12 -2.07 -3.11
CA ASN A 9 -7.30 -2.02 -3.98
C ASN A 9 -7.14 -2.92 -5.21
N CYS A 10 -5.92 -3.17 -5.69
CA CYS A 10 -5.65 -4.16 -6.72
C CYS A 10 -5.98 -5.59 -6.26
N LEU A 11 -5.63 -5.92 -5.01
CA LEU A 11 -5.93 -7.22 -4.41
C LEU A 11 -7.43 -7.40 -4.22
N ILE A 12 -8.10 -6.38 -3.69
CA ILE A 12 -9.56 -6.36 -3.51
C ILE A 12 -10.26 -6.49 -4.87
N ALA A 13 -9.74 -5.86 -5.92
CA ALA A 13 -10.32 -5.97 -7.25
C ALA A 13 -10.34 -7.43 -7.74
N ILE A 14 -9.26 -8.19 -7.53
CA ILE A 14 -9.21 -9.61 -7.87
C ILE A 14 -10.20 -10.41 -7.01
N ASP A 15 -10.17 -10.20 -5.70
CA ASP A 15 -10.97 -10.93 -4.70
C ASP A 15 -12.48 -10.77 -4.95
N GLU A 16 -12.91 -9.54 -5.24
CA GLU A 16 -14.31 -9.20 -5.50
C GLU A 16 -14.73 -9.34 -6.97
N ALA A 17 -13.83 -9.81 -7.85
CA ALA A 17 -14.06 -9.85 -9.29
C ALA A 17 -14.53 -8.50 -9.88
N ARG A 18 -13.93 -7.40 -9.42
CA ARG A 18 -14.21 -6.05 -9.94
C ARG A 18 -13.68 -5.92 -11.39
N PRO A 19 -14.19 -4.97 -12.20
CA PRO A 19 -13.75 -4.78 -13.58
C PRO A 19 -12.23 -4.61 -13.74
N GLU A 20 -11.56 -4.02 -12.76
CA GLU A 20 -10.11 -3.79 -12.76
C GLU A 20 -9.28 -5.09 -12.60
N ALA A 21 -9.88 -6.18 -12.12
CA ALA A 21 -9.19 -7.45 -11.87
C ALA A 21 -8.43 -7.97 -13.10
N ALA A 22 -9.02 -7.81 -14.30
CA ALA A 22 -8.40 -8.24 -15.55
C ALA A 22 -7.08 -7.51 -15.80
N ALA A 23 -7.03 -6.20 -15.57
CA ALA A 23 -5.81 -5.43 -15.71
C ALA A 23 -4.77 -5.77 -14.65
N VAL A 24 -5.18 -5.98 -13.39
CA VAL A 24 -4.26 -6.42 -12.33
C VAL A 24 -3.60 -7.76 -12.68
N ARG A 25 -4.39 -8.73 -13.19
CA ARG A 25 -3.85 -10.01 -13.65
C ARG A 25 -2.87 -9.85 -14.81
N LEU A 26 -3.17 -9.00 -15.80
CA LEU A 26 -2.23 -8.71 -16.90
C LEU A 26 -0.89 -8.13 -16.41
N LEU A 27 -0.92 -7.27 -15.38
CA LEU A 27 0.32 -6.75 -14.76
C LEU A 27 1.13 -7.87 -14.09
N ALA A 28 0.46 -8.81 -13.41
CA ALA A 28 1.11 -9.96 -12.77
C ALA A 28 1.66 -10.98 -13.79
N ASP A 29 0.91 -11.25 -14.87
CA ASP A 29 1.33 -12.12 -15.96
C ASP A 29 2.55 -11.54 -16.70
N ALA A 30 2.64 -10.22 -16.82
CA ALA A 30 3.78 -9.55 -17.42
C ALA A 30 5.07 -9.69 -16.57
N ASP A 31 4.96 -9.79 -15.25
CA ASP A 31 6.08 -10.13 -14.37
C ASP A 31 6.56 -11.57 -14.59
N GLU A 32 5.63 -12.53 -14.60
CA GLU A 32 5.94 -13.93 -14.86
C GLU A 32 6.59 -14.13 -16.25
N ALA A 33 6.14 -13.37 -17.25
CA ALA A 33 6.71 -13.36 -18.58
C ALA A 33 8.04 -12.57 -18.71
N GLY A 34 8.54 -11.96 -17.63
CA GLY A 34 9.77 -11.17 -17.62
C GLY A 34 9.70 -9.84 -18.40
N LYS A 35 8.50 -9.34 -18.67
CA LYS A 35 8.25 -8.07 -19.38
C LYS A 35 8.21 -6.87 -18.43
N ALA A 36 7.78 -7.11 -17.20
CA ALA A 36 7.70 -6.11 -16.13
C ALA A 36 8.27 -6.67 -14.82
N ARG A 37 8.34 -5.83 -13.78
CA ARG A 37 8.55 -6.26 -12.40
C ARG A 37 7.38 -5.84 -11.53
N ALA A 38 6.47 -6.75 -11.22
CA ALA A 38 5.34 -6.47 -10.35
C ALA A 38 5.68 -6.81 -8.89
N ALA A 39 5.05 -6.11 -7.95
CA ALA A 39 5.11 -6.43 -6.54
C ALA A 39 3.81 -6.00 -5.86
N VAL A 40 3.51 -6.62 -4.74
CA VAL A 40 2.44 -6.23 -3.84
C VAL A 40 3.03 -5.51 -2.62
N VAL A 41 2.27 -4.61 -2.00
CA VAL A 41 2.68 -4.06 -0.69
C VAL A 41 2.21 -4.98 0.44
N ALA A 42 3.09 -5.32 1.37
CA ALA A 42 2.73 -6.20 2.48
C ALA A 42 1.77 -5.54 3.47
N ILE A 43 1.69 -4.19 3.47
CA ILE A 43 0.71 -3.46 4.28
C ILE A 43 -0.74 -3.83 3.94
N SER A 44 -1.00 -4.35 2.74
CA SER A 44 -2.31 -4.89 2.32
C SER A 44 -2.82 -6.03 3.21
N ALA A 45 -1.92 -6.72 3.92
CA ALA A 45 -2.28 -7.74 4.93
C ALA A 45 -3.09 -7.14 6.09
N SER A 46 -2.85 -5.86 6.37
CA SER A 46 -3.45 -5.13 7.48
C SER A 46 -4.89 -4.75 7.18
N GLU A 47 -5.33 -4.71 5.93
CA GLU A 47 -6.73 -4.37 5.62
C GLU A 47 -7.70 -5.49 6.01
N LYS A 48 -8.94 -5.10 6.32
CA LYS A 48 -9.98 -6.06 6.70
C LYS A 48 -10.22 -7.01 5.53
N GLN A 49 -10.12 -8.30 5.81
CA GLN A 49 -10.48 -9.36 4.87
C GLN A 49 -12.00 -9.43 4.73
N GLN A 50 -12.48 -10.02 3.64
CA GLN A 50 -13.88 -10.45 3.56
C GLN A 50 -14.17 -11.42 4.72
N GLY A 51 -15.17 -11.11 5.56
CA GLY A 51 -15.44 -11.83 6.81
C GLY A 51 -14.92 -11.15 8.09
N GLY A 52 -14.21 -10.02 7.98
CA GLY A 52 -13.90 -9.14 9.12
C GLY A 52 -12.61 -9.43 9.88
N GLY A 53 -11.85 -10.46 9.48
CA GLY A 53 -10.53 -10.76 10.03
C GLY A 53 -9.41 -9.89 9.44
N HIS A 54 -8.23 -9.95 10.05
CA HIS A 54 -6.97 -9.42 9.52
C HIS A 54 -5.99 -10.58 9.31
N ILE A 55 -5.11 -10.48 8.32
CA ILE A 55 -4.00 -11.42 8.18
C ILE A 55 -3.05 -11.20 9.37
N GLN A 56 -2.79 -12.28 10.12
CA GLN A 56 -2.07 -12.22 11.40
C GLN A 56 -0.57 -12.46 11.23
N ASN A 57 -0.16 -13.10 10.14
CA ASN A 57 1.24 -13.48 9.92
C ASN A 57 1.59 -13.54 8.42
N ILE A 58 2.89 -13.64 8.15
CA ILE A 58 3.42 -13.66 6.79
C ILE A 58 3.02 -14.91 6.00
N ALA A 59 2.84 -16.06 6.67
CA ALA A 59 2.43 -17.29 6.00
C ALA A 59 1.00 -17.18 5.44
N GLU A 60 0.08 -16.60 6.22
CA GLU A 60 -1.27 -16.25 5.78
C GLU A 60 -1.25 -15.24 4.62
N PHE A 61 -0.35 -14.24 4.67
CA PHE A 61 -0.18 -13.30 3.56
C PHE A 61 0.25 -14.01 2.28
N HIS A 62 1.26 -14.87 2.34
CA HIS A 62 1.71 -15.65 1.18
C HIS A 62 0.64 -16.62 0.66
N ALA A 63 -0.09 -17.28 1.56
CA ALA A 63 -1.21 -18.14 1.19
C ALA A 63 -2.28 -17.36 0.43
N ARG A 64 -2.66 -16.17 0.94
CA ARG A 64 -3.59 -15.28 0.24
C ARG A 64 -3.06 -14.84 -1.12
N MET A 65 -1.78 -14.46 -1.22
CA MET A 65 -1.21 -14.08 -2.53
C MET A 65 -1.25 -15.26 -3.50
N ALA A 66 -0.97 -16.48 -3.05
CA ALA A 66 -1.10 -17.67 -3.88
C ALA A 66 -2.55 -17.92 -4.33
N GLU A 67 -3.53 -17.78 -3.45
CA GLU A 67 -4.96 -17.91 -3.76
C GLU A 67 -5.42 -16.90 -4.82
N LEU A 68 -4.89 -15.67 -4.77
CA LEU A 68 -5.18 -14.62 -5.76
C LEU A 68 -4.42 -14.82 -7.09
N GLY A 69 -3.51 -15.79 -7.18
CA GLY A 69 -2.63 -16.00 -8.34
C GLY A 69 -1.49 -14.99 -8.43
N LEU A 70 -1.10 -14.39 -7.29
CA LEU A 70 -0.05 -13.40 -7.14
C LEU A 70 1.14 -13.91 -6.31
N GLY A 71 1.17 -15.20 -5.99
CA GLY A 71 2.15 -15.78 -5.07
C GLY A 71 3.60 -15.71 -5.56
N HIS A 72 3.82 -15.48 -6.85
CA HIS A 72 5.15 -15.27 -7.46
C HIS A 72 5.68 -13.84 -7.33
N LEU A 73 4.83 -12.87 -6.97
CA LEU A 73 5.21 -11.47 -6.88
C LEU A 73 6.01 -11.18 -5.61
N ASP A 74 6.94 -10.24 -5.71
CA ASP A 74 7.64 -9.69 -4.54
C ASP A 74 6.64 -8.99 -3.59
N ALA A 75 6.91 -9.07 -2.29
CA ALA A 75 6.16 -8.35 -1.26
C ALA A 75 6.99 -7.21 -0.66
N LEU A 76 6.66 -5.96 -1.00
CA LEU A 76 7.35 -4.78 -0.49
C LEU A 76 7.08 -4.59 1.00
N LYS A 77 8.15 -4.34 1.76
CA LYS A 77 8.08 -4.15 3.21
C LYS A 77 7.74 -2.69 3.54
N PRO A 78 6.67 -2.42 4.30
CA PRO A 78 6.44 -1.11 4.90
C PRO A 78 7.38 -0.89 6.10
N MET A 79 7.36 0.32 6.66
CA MET A 79 7.95 0.56 7.99
C MET A 79 7.17 -0.15 9.09
N GLY A 80 7.88 -0.60 10.12
CA GLY A 80 7.31 -1.30 11.26
C GLY A 80 6.47 -0.38 12.15
N TYR A 81 5.20 -0.73 12.33
CA TYR A 81 4.28 -0.09 13.25
C TYR A 81 3.55 -1.13 14.10
N TRP A 82 3.56 -0.93 15.41
CA TRP A 82 2.86 -1.80 16.35
C TRP A 82 1.36 -1.84 16.04
N ASP A 83 0.79 -3.06 15.98
CA ASP A 83 -0.61 -3.37 15.70
C ASP A 83 -1.12 -2.85 14.33
N VAL A 84 -0.21 -2.42 13.47
CA VAL A 84 -0.50 -2.00 12.10
C VAL A 84 0.19 -2.94 11.12
N THR A 85 1.48 -3.24 11.29
CA THR A 85 2.25 -4.06 10.34
C THR A 85 2.58 -5.45 10.88
N LEU A 86 2.81 -6.41 9.97
CA LEU A 86 3.40 -7.71 10.30
C LEU A 86 4.87 -7.52 10.71
N TYR A 87 5.20 -7.80 11.97
CA TYR A 87 6.51 -7.50 12.56
C TYR A 87 7.68 -8.09 11.75
N ASP A 88 7.62 -9.38 11.42
CA ASP A 88 8.65 -10.10 10.66
C ASP A 88 8.74 -9.68 9.18
N TRP A 89 7.80 -8.86 8.70
CA TRP A 89 7.73 -8.38 7.32
C TRP A 89 7.60 -6.86 7.23
N SER A 90 8.33 -6.18 8.11
CA SER A 90 8.45 -4.73 8.15
C SER A 90 9.91 -4.31 8.29
N LEU A 91 10.18 -3.03 8.02
CA LEU A 91 11.50 -2.44 8.18
C LEU A 91 11.59 -1.73 9.53
N SER A 92 12.70 -1.92 10.24
CA SER A 92 13.05 -1.05 11.37
C SER A 92 13.28 0.37 10.84
N VAL A 93 12.71 1.36 11.52
CA VAL A 93 12.93 2.78 11.20
C VAL A 93 14.20 3.22 11.90
N ASP A 94 15.33 3.15 11.20
CA ASP A 94 16.66 3.48 11.71
C ASP A 94 17.29 4.71 11.03
N ASP A 95 16.73 5.15 9.90
CA ASP A 95 17.12 6.37 9.19
C ASP A 95 16.04 7.47 9.32
N PRO A 96 16.37 8.66 9.86
CA PRO A 96 15.47 9.81 9.92
C PRO A 96 14.83 10.19 8.57
N ALA A 97 15.50 9.93 7.45
CA ALA A 97 14.95 10.21 6.12
C ALA A 97 13.72 9.35 5.81
N MET A 98 13.60 8.14 6.40
CA MET A 98 12.44 7.27 6.23
C MET A 98 11.19 7.90 6.87
N GLU A 99 11.33 8.41 8.09
CA GLU A 99 10.26 9.08 8.82
C GLU A 99 9.90 10.42 8.15
N GLU A 100 10.90 11.20 7.71
CA GLU A 100 10.66 12.47 7.03
C GLU A 100 9.85 12.28 5.73
N LEU A 101 10.19 11.26 4.94
CA LEU A 101 9.42 10.91 3.75
C LEU A 101 7.98 10.54 4.11
N GLU A 102 7.78 9.75 5.17
CA GLU A 102 6.46 9.37 5.64
C GLU A 102 5.60 10.57 6.03
N GLN A 103 6.17 11.49 6.83
CA GLN A 103 5.48 12.68 7.27
C GLN A 103 5.05 13.55 6.08
N LYS A 104 5.90 13.68 5.05
CA LYS A 104 5.58 14.38 3.80
C LYS A 104 4.45 13.71 3.03
N ILE A 105 4.47 12.37 2.93
CA ILE A 105 3.40 11.59 2.28
C ILE A 105 2.08 11.77 3.05
N HIS A 106 2.11 11.63 4.38
CA HIS A 106 0.94 11.79 5.23
C HIS A 106 0.34 13.18 5.11
N ALA A 107 1.16 14.23 5.17
CA ALA A 107 0.70 15.60 5.01
C ALA A 107 0.05 15.85 3.64
N ALA A 108 0.55 15.20 2.59
CA ALA A 108 -0.03 15.30 1.25
C ALA A 108 -1.39 14.58 1.12
N LEU A 109 -1.49 13.37 1.67
CA LEU A 109 -2.68 12.53 1.54
C LEU A 109 -3.78 12.90 2.54
N PHE A 110 -3.42 13.18 3.80
CA PHE A 110 -4.34 13.29 4.93
C PHE A 110 -3.98 14.46 5.88
N PRO A 111 -3.94 15.71 5.38
CA PRO A 111 -3.53 16.87 6.18
C PRO A 111 -4.39 17.09 7.43
N ASP A 112 -5.66 16.67 7.39
CA ASP A 112 -6.62 16.84 8.49
C ASP A 112 -6.68 15.62 9.44
N VAL A 113 -5.81 14.63 9.26
CA VAL A 113 -5.69 13.46 10.15
C VAL A 113 -4.39 13.59 10.91
N ALA A 114 -4.42 13.42 12.23
CA ALA A 114 -3.20 13.45 13.04
C ALA A 114 -2.22 12.35 12.59
N PHE A 115 -0.93 12.70 12.47
CA PHE A 115 0.12 11.79 12.02
C PHE A 115 0.32 10.62 12.98
N SER A 116 0.41 10.90 14.29
CA SER A 116 0.59 9.87 15.32
C SER A 116 -0.75 9.35 15.83
N TRP A 117 -0.79 8.07 16.23
CA TRP A 117 -1.99 7.48 16.85
C TRP A 117 -2.34 8.18 18.17
N ALA A 118 -1.33 8.51 18.98
CA ALA A 118 -1.54 9.20 20.25
C ALA A 118 -2.21 10.57 20.08
N ASP A 119 -1.80 11.34 19.06
CA ASP A 119 -2.42 12.64 18.76
C ASP A 119 -3.82 12.48 18.17
N TYR A 120 -4.03 11.46 17.33
CA TYR A 120 -5.35 11.11 16.83
C TYR A 120 -6.31 10.76 17.98
N CYS A 121 -5.86 9.93 18.92
CA CYS A 121 -6.62 9.55 20.10
C CYS A 121 -6.98 10.76 20.97
N ARG A 122 -6.02 11.66 21.21
CA ARG A 122 -6.24 12.90 21.95
C ARG A 122 -7.30 13.78 21.30
N ALA A 123 -7.26 13.92 19.97
CA ALA A 123 -8.21 14.73 19.22
C ALA A 123 -9.63 14.12 19.15
N ASN A 124 -9.75 12.79 19.32
CA ASN A 124 -11.01 12.06 19.16
C ASN A 124 -11.54 11.44 20.47
N GLY A 125 -10.90 11.68 21.61
CA GLY A 125 -11.31 11.13 22.91
C GLY A 125 -11.16 9.60 23.02
N LEU A 126 -10.16 9.02 22.36
CA LEU A 126 -9.85 7.60 22.41
C LEU A 126 -8.67 7.30 23.36
N ASP A 127 -8.53 6.04 23.78
CA ASP A 127 -7.38 5.58 24.57
C ASP A 127 -6.15 5.35 23.66
N PRO A 128 -5.02 6.05 23.87
CA PRO A 128 -3.78 5.82 23.13
C PRO A 128 -3.21 4.39 23.26
N ALA A 129 -3.57 3.66 24.30
CA ALA A 129 -3.16 2.26 24.49
C ALA A 129 -4.03 1.26 23.72
N SER A 130 -5.15 1.71 23.12
CA SER A 130 -5.98 0.87 22.28
C SER A 130 -5.34 0.61 20.92
N THR A 131 -5.61 -0.56 20.33
CA THR A 131 -5.17 -0.91 18.99
C THR A 131 -5.70 0.11 17.97
N PRO A 132 -4.84 0.64 17.07
CA PRO A 132 -5.28 1.54 16.02
C PRO A 132 -6.38 0.91 15.15
N THR A 133 -7.46 1.65 14.90
CA THR A 133 -8.59 1.15 14.08
C THR A 133 -9.22 2.27 13.25
N GLY A 134 -10.12 1.88 12.33
CA GLY A 134 -10.94 2.81 11.58
C GLY A 134 -10.14 3.77 10.70
N LYS A 135 -10.51 5.05 10.71
CA LYS A 135 -9.98 6.07 9.79
C LYS A 135 -8.47 6.22 9.88
N TRP A 136 -7.91 6.34 11.09
CA TRP A 136 -6.46 6.53 11.25
C TRP A 136 -5.66 5.37 10.68
N ARG A 137 -6.10 4.13 10.96
CA ARG A 137 -5.43 2.93 10.46
C ARG A 137 -5.48 2.84 8.93
N ASN A 138 -6.62 3.14 8.32
CA ASN A 138 -6.73 3.17 6.85
C ASN A 138 -5.78 4.22 6.26
N CYS A 139 -5.76 5.44 6.81
CA CYS A 139 -4.82 6.48 6.37
C CYS A 139 -3.36 6.03 6.51
N LYS A 140 -3.01 5.37 7.62
CA LYS A 140 -1.65 4.86 7.85
C LYS A 140 -1.29 3.76 6.85
N CYS A 141 -2.23 2.86 6.52
CA CYS A 141 -2.02 1.84 5.48
C CYS A 141 -1.74 2.46 4.11
N ASP A 142 -2.55 3.45 3.69
CA ASP A 142 -2.39 4.17 2.43
C ASP A 142 -1.02 4.88 2.34
N VAL A 143 -0.63 5.55 3.42
CA VAL A 143 0.70 6.19 3.55
C VAL A 143 1.81 5.15 3.40
N GLN A 144 1.70 4.02 4.10
CA GLN A 144 2.72 2.97 4.05
C GLN A 144 2.78 2.26 2.69
N ALA A 145 1.67 2.14 1.97
CA ALA A 145 1.64 1.54 0.64
C ALA A 145 2.47 2.36 -0.36
N ILE A 146 2.23 3.68 -0.43
CA ILE A 146 3.00 4.55 -1.34
C ILE A 146 4.42 4.79 -0.82
N TRP A 147 4.63 4.82 0.50
CA TRP A 147 5.98 4.90 1.07
C TRP A 147 6.82 3.70 0.64
N ALA A 148 6.30 2.47 0.75
CA ALA A 148 7.03 1.26 0.36
C ALA A 148 7.33 1.24 -1.15
N HIS A 149 6.42 1.77 -1.97
CA HIS A 149 6.62 1.96 -3.41
C HIS A 149 7.80 2.92 -3.71
N ILE A 150 7.81 4.11 -3.07
CA ILE A 150 8.85 5.12 -3.25
C ILE A 150 10.20 4.61 -2.74
N TYR A 151 10.21 4.03 -1.54
CA TYR A 151 11.41 3.46 -0.92
C TYR A 151 11.99 2.31 -1.76
N GLY A 152 11.11 1.46 -2.32
CA GLY A 152 11.48 0.41 -3.28
C GLY A 152 11.88 0.92 -4.67
N GLN A 153 11.90 2.24 -4.89
CA GLN A 153 12.29 2.92 -6.14
C GLN A 153 11.55 2.40 -7.38
N ARG A 154 10.28 2.02 -7.22
CA ARG A 154 9.48 1.46 -8.31
C ARG A 154 8.93 2.55 -9.23
N ASP A 155 8.52 2.16 -10.44
CA ASP A 155 8.12 3.11 -11.49
C ASP A 155 6.64 3.49 -11.43
N VAL A 156 5.75 2.53 -11.21
CA VAL A 156 4.30 2.76 -11.29
C VAL A 156 3.60 2.27 -10.02
N PHE A 157 3.01 3.17 -9.25
CA PHE A 157 2.07 2.82 -8.18
C PHE A 157 0.67 2.62 -8.77
N VAL A 158 0.14 1.41 -8.66
CA VAL A 158 -1.13 1.03 -9.27
C VAL A 158 -2.19 0.99 -8.20
N THR A 159 -3.22 1.83 -8.34
CA THR A 159 -4.33 1.93 -7.39
C THR A 159 -5.60 2.46 -8.05
N SER A 160 -6.76 1.98 -7.59
CA SER A 160 -8.07 2.56 -7.93
C SER A 160 -8.60 3.54 -6.89
N ASP A 161 -7.87 3.78 -5.80
CA ASP A 161 -8.27 4.80 -4.82
C ASP A 161 -8.10 6.20 -5.39
N ARG A 162 -9.25 6.88 -5.52
CA ARG A 162 -9.36 8.24 -6.05
C ARG A 162 -8.58 9.26 -5.25
N ASN A 163 -8.29 9.01 -3.97
CA ASN A 163 -7.49 9.92 -3.15
C ASN A 163 -6.09 10.14 -3.73
N PHE A 164 -5.47 9.10 -4.29
CA PHE A 164 -4.17 9.17 -4.96
C PHE A 164 -4.22 9.86 -6.32
N HIS A 165 -5.41 9.96 -6.92
CA HIS A 165 -5.63 10.55 -8.25
C HIS A 165 -6.09 12.01 -8.21
N VAL A 166 -6.31 12.59 -7.01
CA VAL A 166 -6.55 14.02 -6.86
C VAL A 166 -5.34 14.78 -7.40
N ALA A 167 -5.53 15.67 -8.39
CA ALA A 167 -4.43 16.27 -9.16
C ALA A 167 -3.31 16.87 -8.30
N THR A 168 -3.65 17.61 -7.23
CA THR A 168 -2.68 18.21 -6.31
C THR A 168 -1.93 17.15 -5.48
N LYS A 169 -2.63 16.11 -5.02
CA LYS A 169 -2.03 15.01 -4.26
C LYS A 169 -1.14 14.14 -5.15
N LYS A 170 -1.63 13.71 -6.32
CA LYS A 170 -0.87 12.95 -7.32
C LYS A 170 0.42 13.68 -7.68
N ALA A 171 0.36 14.96 -8.01
CA ALA A 171 1.54 15.76 -8.33
C ALA A 171 2.54 15.85 -7.17
N THR A 172 2.05 16.01 -5.94
CA THR A 172 2.90 16.05 -4.74
C THR A 172 3.61 14.72 -4.52
N LEU A 173 2.89 13.59 -4.60
CA LEU A 173 3.46 12.26 -4.43
C LEU A 173 4.48 11.91 -5.52
N ILE A 174 4.23 12.32 -6.77
CA ILE A 174 5.21 12.18 -7.87
C ILE A 174 6.49 12.98 -7.53
N GLY A 175 6.34 14.21 -7.02
CA GLY A 175 7.47 15.04 -6.56
C GLY A 175 8.24 14.44 -5.38
N LEU A 176 7.59 13.60 -4.56
CA LEU A 176 8.22 12.85 -3.47
C LEU A 176 8.89 11.54 -3.93
N GLY A 177 8.74 11.16 -5.20
CA GLY A 177 9.43 10.00 -5.79
C GLY A 177 8.53 8.90 -6.33
N ALA A 178 7.20 9.06 -6.34
CA ALA A 178 6.28 8.02 -6.82
C ALA A 178 6.35 7.76 -8.34
N ARG A 179 7.01 8.63 -9.12
CA ARG A 179 7.14 8.56 -10.59
C ARG A 179 5.80 8.56 -11.34
N TYR A 180 5.08 7.43 -11.37
CA TYR A 180 3.75 7.29 -11.96
C TYR A 180 2.76 6.73 -10.94
N ILE A 181 1.53 7.25 -10.95
CA ILE A 181 0.43 6.73 -10.13
C ILE A 181 -0.76 6.51 -11.05
N GLU A 182 -1.09 5.28 -11.38
CA GLU A 182 -2.06 5.00 -12.44
C GLU A 182 -3.16 4.04 -12.00
N TYR A 183 -4.33 4.15 -12.65
CA TYR A 183 -5.36 3.12 -12.53
C TYR A 183 -4.86 1.81 -13.16
N PRO A 184 -5.39 0.65 -12.75
CA PRO A 184 -4.95 -0.65 -13.29
C PRO A 184 -4.95 -0.72 -14.82
N ASN A 185 -6.03 -0.25 -15.48
CA ASN A 185 -6.13 -0.27 -16.94
C ASN A 185 -5.07 0.61 -17.63
N ASP A 186 -4.78 1.78 -17.05
CA ASP A 186 -3.81 2.72 -17.61
C ASP A 186 -2.37 2.21 -17.40
N ALA A 187 -2.11 1.58 -16.25
CA ALA A 187 -0.82 0.97 -15.92
C ALA A 187 -0.42 -0.14 -16.89
N VAL A 188 -1.37 -0.92 -17.41
CA VAL A 188 -1.10 -1.97 -18.42
C VAL A 188 -0.48 -1.36 -19.69
N SER A 189 -0.90 -0.14 -20.06
CA SER A 189 -0.37 0.56 -21.25
C SER A 189 1.07 1.07 -21.06
N LEU A 190 1.60 1.00 -19.84
CA LEU A 190 2.96 1.40 -19.51
C LEU A 190 3.96 0.24 -19.52
N LEU A 191 3.49 -1.02 -19.59
CA LEU A 191 4.33 -2.22 -19.58
C LEU A 191 5.03 -2.48 -20.92
#